data_AF-A0A8J4VCH4-F1
#
_entry.id   AF-A0A8J4VCH4-F1
#
_cell.length_a   1.000
_cell.length_b   1.000
_cell.length_c   1.000
_cell.angle_alpha   90.00
_cell.angle_beta   90.00
_cell.angle_gamma   90.00
#
_symmetry.space_group_name_H-M   'P 1'
#
loop_
_entity.id
_entity.type
_entity.pdbx_description
1 polymer ?
#
loop_
_entity_poly.entity_id
_entity_poly.type
_entity_poly.pdbx_seq_one_letter_code
_entity_poly.pdbx_strand_id
1 'polypeptide(L)'
;MLSNKVLAKRQDISRSSSGSDMEGMKLMLHLLLPLCVHWIAEEMTVSVLVDVITNALCPGDSTCTEAIYLSGLQQTVVGIFHMVVLPLLGQLADEYGRKPMLLLIISTSIFPFAILAWSQSAGFVYAYYVLRTISYILSEGSIFCISVAYAADVVEENKRAAAFSWITGLSSASHVLGDLLALFLPEKYIFPVSIALLILCPIYIQIFLVETVKLAPKRDQDSACLAKTIKIIQNRYKSMKDAATLVMSSPTLRGISLVSFFYELGTSGITYVLWYYLKAAFGFNKNQFSEILMLVGIGSAVSQMLVLPLINPLVGEKVILCIGLLASIAYALFNGLAWAAWVPFMSTTFKVVLVLVSPATYAIISRASSSKNQGKAQGFVAGVESIASLLSPLVMSPLTSWFLSSSAPFNCKGFSIVCASVCMMISLCYACFLKPGVPSTSSSDSEDDIEAPLLSES
;
A
#
# COMPACT_ATOMS: atom_id res chain seq x y z
N MET A 1 -32.52 -48.73 6.23
CA MET A 1 -33.03 -47.63 5.37
C MET A 1 -32.64 -46.22 5.85
N LEU A 2 -32.58 -45.93 7.17
CA LEU A 2 -32.14 -44.61 7.67
C LEU A 2 -30.63 -44.32 7.44
N SER A 3 -29.75 -45.31 7.54
CA SER A 3 -28.29 -45.10 7.38
C SER A 3 -27.90 -44.65 5.96
N ASN A 4 -28.55 -45.21 4.92
CA ASN A 4 -28.31 -44.81 3.52
C ASN A 4 -28.83 -43.39 3.21
N LYS A 5 -29.89 -42.92 3.88
CA LYS A 5 -30.40 -41.55 3.71
C LYS A 5 -29.48 -40.50 4.36
N VAL A 6 -28.84 -40.84 5.48
CA VAL A 6 -27.86 -39.95 6.15
C VAL A 6 -26.54 -39.89 5.38
N LEU A 7 -26.09 -41.01 4.81
CA LEU A 7 -24.92 -41.06 3.93
C LEU A 7 -25.15 -40.31 2.61
N ALA A 8 -26.32 -40.45 1.97
CA ALA A 8 -26.69 -39.69 0.78
C ALA A 8 -26.77 -38.18 1.06
N LYS A 9 -27.37 -37.78 2.19
CA LYS A 9 -27.44 -36.36 2.60
C LYS A 9 -26.06 -35.78 2.92
N ARG A 10 -25.14 -36.55 3.53
CA ARG A 10 -23.74 -36.13 3.72
C ARG A 10 -22.96 -36.06 2.41
N GLN A 11 -23.20 -36.99 1.48
CA GLN A 11 -22.59 -36.95 0.15
C GLN A 11 -23.08 -35.75 -0.68
N ASP A 12 -24.37 -35.42 -0.62
CA ASP A 12 -24.92 -34.25 -1.31
C ASP A 12 -24.43 -32.93 -0.71
N ILE A 13 -24.31 -32.83 0.62
CA ILE A 13 -23.70 -31.66 1.28
C ILE A 13 -22.20 -31.54 0.93
N SER A 14 -21.48 -32.66 0.88
CA SER A 14 -20.06 -32.66 0.47
C SER A 14 -19.87 -32.33 -1.01
N ARG A 15 -20.80 -32.73 -1.88
CA ARG A 15 -20.79 -32.39 -3.32
C ARG A 15 -21.21 -30.96 -3.58
N SER A 16 -22.17 -30.41 -2.82
CA SER A 16 -22.55 -29.00 -2.96
C SER A 16 -21.48 -28.06 -2.40
N SER A 17 -20.84 -28.42 -1.28
CA SER A 17 -19.68 -27.70 -0.73
C SER A 17 -18.46 -27.78 -1.66
N SER A 18 -18.15 -28.97 -2.21
CA SER A 18 -17.07 -29.12 -3.19
C SER A 18 -17.33 -28.38 -4.51
N GLY A 19 -18.61 -28.26 -4.92
CA GLY A 19 -19.01 -27.50 -6.10
C GLY A 19 -18.92 -25.99 -5.89
N SER A 20 -19.41 -25.48 -4.75
CA SER A 20 -19.31 -24.05 -4.40
C SER A 20 -17.87 -23.61 -4.19
N ASP A 21 -17.03 -24.46 -3.62
CA ASP A 21 -15.60 -24.22 -3.46
C ASP A 21 -14.87 -24.09 -4.80
N MET A 22 -15.21 -24.95 -5.76
CA MET A 22 -14.63 -24.92 -7.11
C MET A 22 -15.04 -23.66 -7.88
N GLU A 23 -16.30 -23.23 -7.75
CA GLU A 23 -16.79 -22.00 -8.37
C GLU A 23 -16.19 -20.75 -7.73
N GLY A 24 -16.11 -20.68 -6.39
CA GLY A 24 -15.48 -19.57 -5.67
C GLY A 24 -14.01 -19.41 -6.05
N MET A 25 -13.26 -20.51 -6.14
CA MET A 25 -11.86 -20.49 -6.58
C MET A 25 -11.70 -20.07 -8.04
N LYS A 26 -12.63 -20.44 -8.92
CA LYS A 26 -12.65 -20.00 -10.32
C LYS A 26 -12.93 -18.49 -10.42
N LEU A 27 -13.89 -17.97 -9.66
CA LEU A 27 -14.18 -16.53 -9.60
C LEU A 27 -12.99 -15.74 -9.07
N MET A 28 -12.33 -16.25 -8.03
CA MET A 28 -11.07 -15.68 -7.54
C MET A 28 -9.99 -15.63 -8.62
N LEU A 29 -9.81 -16.70 -9.41
CA LEU A 29 -8.83 -16.71 -10.50
C LEU A 29 -9.14 -15.64 -11.56
N HIS A 30 -10.43 -15.48 -11.90
CA HIS A 30 -10.86 -14.44 -12.84
C HIS A 30 -10.71 -13.01 -12.29
N LEU A 31 -10.65 -12.82 -10.97
CA LEU A 31 -10.26 -11.56 -10.34
C LEU A 31 -8.74 -11.37 -10.35
N LEU A 32 -7.99 -12.37 -9.91
CA LEU A 32 -6.55 -12.28 -9.70
C LEU A 32 -5.78 -12.06 -11.00
N LEU A 33 -6.11 -12.80 -12.07
CA LEU A 33 -5.38 -12.72 -13.34
C LEU A 33 -5.30 -11.29 -13.92
N PRO A 34 -6.41 -10.55 -14.14
CA PRO A 34 -6.34 -9.19 -14.66
C PRO A 34 -5.69 -8.20 -13.68
N LEU A 35 -5.78 -8.43 -12.37
CA LEU A 35 -5.06 -7.60 -11.39
C LEU A 35 -3.54 -7.78 -11.49
N CYS A 36 -3.06 -9.01 -11.69
CA CYS A 36 -1.64 -9.26 -11.96
C CYS A 36 -1.16 -8.46 -13.15
N VAL A 37 -1.89 -8.60 -14.26
CA VAL A 37 -1.54 -7.97 -15.53
C VAL A 37 -1.53 -6.46 -15.38
N HIS A 38 -2.51 -5.90 -14.65
CA HIS A 38 -2.55 -4.47 -14.34
C HIS A 38 -1.33 -4.01 -13.53
N TRP A 39 -0.99 -4.71 -12.44
CA TRP A 39 0.17 -4.37 -11.60
C TRP A 39 1.50 -4.50 -12.35
N ILE A 40 1.67 -5.54 -13.17
CA ILE A 40 2.83 -5.71 -14.05
C ILE A 40 2.95 -4.51 -15.02
N ALA A 41 1.82 -4.13 -15.63
CA ALA A 41 1.77 -3.07 -16.62
C ALA A 41 2.04 -1.67 -16.04
N GLU A 42 1.59 -1.41 -14.82
CA GLU A 42 1.94 -0.17 -14.12
C GLU A 42 3.41 -0.17 -13.71
N GLU A 43 3.88 -1.22 -13.05
CA GLU A 43 5.24 -1.25 -12.48
C GLU A 43 6.32 -1.14 -13.57
N MET A 44 6.13 -1.79 -14.72
CA MET A 44 7.12 -1.74 -15.81
C MET A 44 7.38 -0.31 -16.35
N THR A 45 6.45 0.63 -16.10
CA THR A 45 6.60 2.02 -16.55
C THR A 45 7.37 2.89 -15.57
N VAL A 46 7.50 2.48 -14.30
CA VAL A 46 8.07 3.31 -13.22
C VAL A 46 9.49 3.75 -13.55
N SER A 47 10.33 2.84 -14.04
CA SER A 47 11.73 3.13 -14.34
C SER A 47 11.92 4.03 -15.56
N VAL A 48 11.12 3.88 -16.62
CA VAL A 48 11.22 4.69 -17.84
C VAL A 48 10.62 6.08 -17.67
N LEU A 49 9.66 6.23 -16.75
CA LEU A 49 8.94 7.47 -16.53
C LEU A 49 9.87 8.63 -16.12
N VAL A 50 10.88 8.34 -15.29
CA VAL A 50 11.88 9.32 -14.84
C VAL A 50 12.63 9.92 -16.03
N ASP A 51 13.06 9.07 -16.97
CA ASP A 51 13.80 9.48 -18.16
C ASP A 51 12.91 10.29 -19.11
N VAL A 52 11.69 9.83 -19.34
CA VAL A 52 10.71 10.48 -20.23
C VAL A 52 10.34 11.87 -19.71
N ILE A 53 10.01 11.98 -18.41
CA ILE A 53 9.64 13.25 -17.79
C ILE A 53 10.82 14.22 -17.80
N THR A 54 12.02 13.74 -17.44
CA THR A 54 13.23 14.58 -17.40
C THR A 54 13.58 15.11 -18.79
N ASN A 55 13.57 14.24 -19.81
CA ASN A 55 13.89 14.61 -21.18
C ASN A 55 12.88 15.60 -21.79
N ALA A 56 11.60 15.49 -21.40
CA ALA A 56 10.53 16.33 -21.92
C ALA A 56 10.50 17.73 -21.28
N LEU A 57 10.68 17.82 -19.97
CA LEU A 57 10.56 19.08 -19.21
C LEU A 57 11.88 19.84 -19.13
N CYS A 58 13.01 19.13 -19.08
CA CYS A 58 14.32 19.72 -18.86
C CYS A 58 15.34 19.21 -19.90
N PRO A 59 15.13 19.48 -21.20
CA PRO A 59 15.98 18.95 -22.25
C PRO A 59 17.42 19.48 -22.12
N GLY A 60 18.39 18.57 -21.91
CA GLY A 60 19.80 18.91 -21.81
C GLY A 60 20.27 19.34 -20.41
N ASP A 61 19.37 19.48 -19.44
CA ASP A 61 19.72 19.78 -18.05
C ASP A 61 19.70 18.51 -17.21
N SER A 62 20.81 18.25 -16.51
CA SER A 62 20.90 17.12 -15.59
C SER A 62 20.01 17.29 -14.34
N THR A 63 19.63 18.52 -14.01
CA THR A 63 18.88 18.85 -12.79
C THR A 63 17.47 19.31 -13.14
N CYS A 64 16.50 18.39 -13.13
CA CYS A 64 15.11 18.73 -13.45
C CYS A 64 14.29 19.05 -12.20
N THR A 65 14.49 20.27 -11.69
CA THR A 65 13.73 20.84 -10.56
C THR A 65 12.23 20.77 -10.76
N GLU A 66 11.76 21.04 -11.98
CA GLU A 66 10.34 21.07 -12.30
C GLU A 66 9.67 19.69 -12.14
N ALA A 67 10.31 18.63 -12.62
CA ALA A 67 9.78 17.26 -12.48
C ALA A 67 9.65 16.83 -11.02
N ILE A 68 10.64 17.20 -10.18
CA ILE A 68 10.63 16.92 -8.74
C ILE A 68 9.47 17.64 -8.06
N TYR A 69 9.26 18.91 -8.38
CA TYR A 69 8.16 19.69 -7.82
C TYR A 69 6.79 19.14 -8.24
N LEU A 70 6.60 18.84 -9.53
CA LEU A 70 5.34 18.28 -10.04
C LEU A 70 5.04 16.91 -9.43
N SER A 71 6.05 16.05 -9.30
CA SER A 71 5.90 14.74 -8.64
C SER A 71 5.48 14.90 -7.18
N GLY A 72 6.13 15.81 -6.44
CA GLY A 72 5.76 16.10 -5.05
C GLY A 72 4.35 16.69 -4.91
N LEU A 73 3.97 17.60 -5.81
CA LEU A 73 2.63 18.19 -5.85
C LEU A 73 1.57 17.13 -6.15
N GLN A 74 1.79 16.28 -7.15
CA GLN A 74 0.88 15.16 -7.48
C GLN A 74 0.62 14.30 -6.25
N GLN A 75 1.66 13.85 -5.56
CA GLN A 75 1.54 12.98 -4.39
C GLN A 75 0.81 13.68 -3.22
N THR A 76 1.08 14.97 -3.02
CA THR A 76 0.37 15.78 -2.03
C THR A 76 -1.13 15.85 -2.34
N VAL A 77 -1.48 16.15 -3.60
CA VAL A 77 -2.89 16.28 -4.03
C VAL A 77 -3.60 14.92 -3.93
N VAL A 78 -2.96 13.85 -4.41
CA VAL A 78 -3.50 12.49 -4.30
C VAL A 78 -3.77 12.16 -2.83
N GLY A 79 -2.80 12.35 -1.93
CA GLY A 79 -2.96 12.07 -0.51
C GLY A 79 -4.15 12.78 0.14
N ILE A 80 -4.36 14.07 -0.17
CA ILE A 80 -5.50 14.86 0.36
C ILE A 80 -6.84 14.26 -0.07
N PHE A 81 -7.00 14.00 -1.38
CA PHE A 81 -8.28 13.53 -1.91
C PHE A 81 -8.53 12.06 -1.60
N HIS A 82 -7.48 11.24 -1.53
CA HIS A 82 -7.56 9.81 -1.27
C HIS A 82 -8.26 9.49 0.06
N MET A 83 -8.01 10.28 1.12
CA MET A 83 -8.66 10.09 2.43
C MET A 83 -10.19 10.15 2.37
N VAL A 84 -10.74 10.90 1.41
CA VAL A 84 -12.19 11.09 1.22
C VAL A 84 -12.71 10.12 0.16
N VAL A 85 -11.99 9.98 -0.96
CA VAL A 85 -12.45 9.21 -2.13
C VAL A 85 -12.40 7.70 -1.89
N LEU A 86 -11.40 7.18 -1.19
CA LEU A 86 -11.28 5.74 -0.94
C LEU A 86 -12.50 5.14 -0.20
N PRO A 87 -12.99 5.72 0.93
CA PRO A 87 -14.22 5.25 1.57
C PRO A 87 -15.47 5.41 0.69
N LEU A 88 -15.56 6.49 -0.10
CA LEU A 88 -16.70 6.75 -0.98
C LEU A 88 -16.77 5.72 -2.11
N LEU A 89 -15.65 5.39 -2.74
CA LEU A 89 -15.59 4.36 -3.78
C LEU A 89 -15.92 2.97 -3.23
N GLY A 90 -15.52 2.67 -1.98
CA GLY A 90 -15.96 1.45 -1.29
C GLY A 90 -17.48 1.37 -1.16
N GLN A 91 -18.12 2.45 -0.69
CA GLN A 91 -19.59 2.51 -0.59
C GLN A 91 -20.28 2.41 -1.95
N LEU A 92 -19.75 3.09 -2.96
CA LEU A 92 -20.27 3.01 -4.33
C LEU A 92 -20.12 1.60 -4.91
N ALA A 93 -19.03 0.88 -4.60
CA ALA A 93 -18.86 -0.50 -5.00
C ALA A 93 -19.84 -1.45 -4.31
N ASP A 94 -20.19 -1.18 -3.06
CA ASP A 94 -21.21 -1.93 -2.33
C ASP A 94 -22.63 -1.64 -2.87
N GLU A 95 -22.92 -0.42 -3.34
CA GLU A 95 -24.24 -0.02 -3.85
C GLU A 95 -24.48 -0.34 -5.34
N TYR A 96 -23.50 -0.03 -6.20
CA TYR A 96 -23.61 -0.18 -7.66
C TYR A 96 -23.00 -1.47 -8.20
N GLY A 97 -22.28 -2.21 -7.35
CA GLY A 97 -21.62 -3.46 -7.69
C GLY A 97 -20.10 -3.35 -7.78
N ARG A 98 -19.43 -4.46 -7.49
CA ARG A 98 -17.97 -4.50 -7.40
C ARG A 98 -17.33 -4.58 -8.78
N LYS A 99 -17.91 -5.30 -9.74
CA LYS A 99 -17.41 -5.41 -11.11
C LYS A 99 -17.40 -4.05 -11.84
N PRO A 100 -18.49 -3.26 -11.90
CA PRO A 100 -18.49 -2.00 -12.63
C PRO A 100 -17.56 -0.98 -11.98
N MET A 101 -17.46 -0.95 -10.65
CA MET A 101 -16.49 -0.08 -9.98
C MET A 101 -15.05 -0.48 -10.27
N LEU A 102 -14.73 -1.78 -10.24
CA LEU A 102 -13.40 -2.28 -10.58
C LEU A 102 -13.02 -1.97 -12.04
N LEU A 103 -13.97 -2.11 -12.97
CA LEU A 103 -13.78 -1.73 -14.38
C LEU A 103 -13.49 -0.24 -14.53
N LEU A 104 -14.26 0.60 -13.84
CA LEU A 104 -14.11 2.05 -13.90
C LEU A 104 -12.71 2.46 -13.44
N ILE A 105 -12.28 2.02 -12.25
CA ILE A 105 -11.00 2.42 -11.67
C ILE A 105 -9.80 1.85 -12.44
N ILE A 106 -9.84 0.60 -12.90
CA ILE A 106 -8.72 0.04 -13.69
C ILE A 106 -8.59 0.74 -15.04
N SER A 107 -9.71 1.16 -15.63
CA SER A 107 -9.71 1.86 -16.92
C SER A 107 -9.07 3.25 -16.85
N THR A 108 -9.10 3.92 -15.68
CA THR A 108 -8.50 5.27 -15.56
C THR A 108 -6.98 5.26 -15.77
N SER A 109 -6.31 4.15 -15.44
CA SER A 109 -4.87 3.99 -15.61
C SER A 109 -4.41 3.94 -17.08
N ILE A 110 -5.32 3.71 -18.03
CA ILE A 110 -4.98 3.64 -19.46
C ILE A 110 -4.61 5.04 -19.99
N PHE A 111 -5.38 6.07 -19.63
CA PHE A 111 -5.26 7.41 -20.23
C PHE A 111 -3.90 8.10 -19.98
N PRO A 112 -3.32 8.06 -18.76
CA PRO A 112 -2.00 8.66 -18.52
C PRO A 112 -0.92 8.04 -19.40
N PHE A 113 -0.87 6.72 -19.53
CA PHE A 113 0.16 6.10 -20.35
C PHE A 113 -0.10 6.27 -21.85
N ALA A 114 -1.37 6.28 -22.27
CA ALA A 114 -1.75 6.55 -23.66
C ALA A 114 -1.26 7.92 -24.15
N ILE A 115 -1.34 8.96 -23.31
CA ILE A 115 -0.86 10.30 -23.71
C ILE A 115 0.66 10.32 -23.89
N LEU A 116 1.42 9.65 -23.01
CA LEU A 116 2.88 9.54 -23.12
C LEU A 116 3.34 8.63 -24.27
N ALA A 117 2.54 7.64 -24.65
CA ALA A 117 2.81 6.83 -25.84
C ALA A 117 2.57 7.62 -27.14
N TRP A 118 1.64 8.58 -27.13
CA TRP A 118 1.34 9.40 -28.29
C TRP A 118 2.43 10.44 -28.56
N SER A 119 2.85 11.16 -27.52
CA SER A 119 3.91 12.17 -27.62
C SER A 119 4.54 12.41 -26.26
N GLN A 120 5.85 12.64 -26.25
CA GLN A 120 6.64 12.91 -25.05
C GLN A 120 7.10 14.37 -24.98
N SER A 121 6.31 15.30 -25.53
CA SER A 121 6.59 16.74 -25.39
C SER A 121 6.15 17.26 -24.02
N ALA A 122 6.69 18.41 -23.60
CA ALA A 122 6.37 19.03 -22.31
C ALA A 122 4.85 19.16 -22.07
N GLY A 123 4.09 19.61 -23.09
CA GLY A 123 2.63 19.71 -23.02
C GLY A 123 1.92 18.40 -22.68
N PHE A 124 2.39 17.29 -23.27
CA PHE A 124 1.84 15.95 -23.02
C PHE A 124 2.25 15.43 -21.63
N VAL A 125 3.43 15.80 -21.13
CA VAL A 125 3.85 15.47 -19.76
C VAL A 125 3.03 16.20 -18.71
N TYR A 126 2.69 17.48 -18.90
CA TYR A 126 1.74 18.15 -18.00
C TYR A 126 0.35 17.49 -18.03
N ALA A 127 -0.12 17.12 -19.22
CA ALA A 127 -1.37 16.38 -19.36
C ALA A 127 -1.30 15.00 -18.67
N TYR A 128 -0.16 14.31 -18.75
CA TYR A 128 0.11 13.08 -18.00
C TYR A 128 -0.03 13.31 -16.49
N TYR A 129 0.60 14.35 -15.92
CA TYR A 129 0.50 14.64 -14.49
C TYR A 129 -0.96 14.86 -14.05
N VAL A 130 -1.75 15.61 -14.83
CA VAL A 130 -3.17 15.84 -14.54
C VAL A 130 -3.96 14.53 -14.58
N LEU A 131 -3.84 13.76 -15.67
CA LEU A 131 -4.56 12.49 -15.83
C LEU A 131 -4.13 11.44 -14.80
N ARG A 132 -2.83 11.35 -14.50
CA ARG A 132 -2.30 10.41 -13.52
C ARG A 132 -2.71 10.79 -12.10
N THR A 133 -2.81 12.07 -11.78
CA THR A 133 -3.36 12.54 -10.49
C THR A 133 -4.81 12.08 -10.33
N ILE A 134 -5.66 12.29 -11.34
CA ILE A 134 -7.06 11.84 -11.31
C ILE A 134 -7.14 10.30 -11.22
N SER A 135 -6.31 9.60 -11.98
CA SER A 135 -6.21 8.14 -11.94
C SER A 135 -5.83 7.65 -10.54
N TYR A 136 -4.80 8.22 -9.90
CA TYR A 136 -4.39 7.84 -8.55
C TYR A 136 -5.46 8.12 -7.49
N ILE A 137 -6.13 9.28 -7.56
CA ILE A 137 -7.23 9.59 -6.64
C ILE A 137 -8.33 8.52 -6.69
N LEU A 138 -8.61 7.96 -7.88
CA LEU A 138 -9.66 6.96 -8.07
C LEU A 138 -9.17 5.52 -7.82
N SER A 139 -7.95 5.19 -8.25
CA SER A 139 -7.50 3.81 -8.42
C SER A 139 -6.54 3.36 -7.34
N GLU A 140 -5.64 4.23 -6.89
CA GLU A 140 -4.64 3.91 -5.87
C GLU A 140 -5.37 3.52 -4.57
N GLY A 141 -5.00 2.39 -3.96
CA GLY A 141 -5.68 1.82 -2.79
C GLY A 141 -7.08 1.24 -3.05
N SER A 142 -7.90 1.89 -3.88
CA SER A 142 -9.28 1.47 -4.21
C SER A 142 -9.33 0.13 -4.93
N ILE A 143 -8.42 -0.12 -5.87
CA ILE A 143 -8.32 -1.42 -6.58
C ILE A 143 -8.13 -2.54 -5.56
N PHE A 144 -7.19 -2.39 -4.63
CA PHE A 144 -6.92 -3.39 -3.61
C PHE A 144 -8.13 -3.59 -2.68
N CYS A 145 -8.72 -2.50 -2.20
CA CYS A 145 -9.88 -2.53 -1.29
C CYS A 145 -11.09 -3.26 -1.91
N ILE A 146 -11.47 -2.89 -3.14
CA ILE A 146 -12.61 -3.49 -3.84
C ILE A 146 -12.31 -4.96 -4.20
N SER A 147 -11.05 -5.29 -4.52
CA SER A 147 -10.63 -6.67 -4.80
C SER A 147 -10.70 -7.58 -3.57
N VAL A 148 -10.26 -7.09 -2.41
CA VAL A 148 -10.39 -7.80 -1.13
C VAL A 148 -11.86 -8.00 -0.77
N ALA A 149 -12.68 -6.98 -0.98
CA ALA A 149 -14.11 -7.07 -0.71
C ALA A 149 -14.82 -8.03 -1.68
N TYR A 150 -14.44 -8.07 -2.96
CA TYR A 150 -14.92 -9.07 -3.92
C TYR A 150 -14.51 -10.49 -3.50
N ALA A 151 -13.26 -10.68 -3.10
CA ALA A 151 -12.79 -11.97 -2.62
C ALA A 151 -13.56 -12.42 -1.37
N ALA A 152 -13.92 -11.50 -0.48
CA ALA A 152 -14.73 -11.81 0.70
C ALA A 152 -16.15 -12.29 0.34
N ASP A 153 -16.72 -11.81 -0.78
CA ASP A 153 -18.05 -12.21 -1.25
C ASP A 153 -18.08 -13.63 -1.85
N VAL A 154 -16.99 -14.06 -2.50
CA VAL A 154 -16.94 -15.34 -3.23
C VAL A 154 -16.25 -16.47 -2.47
N VAL A 155 -15.52 -16.17 -1.39
CA VAL A 155 -14.74 -17.14 -0.60
C VAL A 155 -15.40 -17.39 0.75
N GLU A 156 -15.46 -18.67 1.13
CA GLU A 156 -15.89 -19.12 2.45
C GLU A 156 -15.04 -18.51 3.58
N GLU A 157 -15.64 -18.25 4.74
CA GLU A 157 -15.01 -17.50 5.84
C GLU A 157 -13.67 -18.08 6.31
N ASN A 158 -13.58 -19.41 6.35
CA ASN A 158 -12.39 -20.17 6.74
C ASN A 158 -11.21 -20.02 5.75
N LYS A 159 -11.47 -19.67 4.48
CA LYS A 159 -10.47 -19.55 3.41
C LYS A 159 -10.16 -18.09 3.05
N ARG A 160 -10.90 -17.12 3.59
CA ARG A 160 -10.69 -15.68 3.33
C ARG A 160 -9.28 -15.21 3.65
N ALA A 161 -8.71 -15.67 4.76
CA ALA A 161 -7.33 -15.33 5.12
C ALA A 161 -6.33 -15.74 4.03
N ALA A 162 -6.44 -16.98 3.54
CA ALA A 162 -5.61 -17.46 2.43
C ALA A 162 -5.87 -16.64 1.16
N ALA A 163 -7.13 -16.38 0.81
CA ALA A 163 -7.50 -15.57 -0.36
C ALA A 163 -6.89 -14.16 -0.32
N PHE A 164 -6.92 -13.49 0.82
CA PHE A 164 -6.30 -12.17 1.00
C PHE A 164 -4.78 -12.24 0.87
N SER A 165 -4.15 -13.30 1.39
CA SER A 165 -2.71 -13.54 1.19
C SER A 165 -2.35 -13.80 -0.28
N TRP A 166 -3.20 -14.47 -1.05
CA TRP A 166 -2.98 -14.65 -2.48
C TRP A 166 -3.02 -13.32 -3.23
N ILE A 167 -3.97 -12.43 -2.93
CA ILE A 167 -4.06 -11.10 -3.54
C ILE A 167 -2.79 -10.29 -3.27
N THR A 168 -2.34 -10.23 -2.01
CA THR A 168 -1.15 -9.45 -1.64
C THR A 168 0.15 -10.04 -2.19
N GLY A 169 0.34 -11.36 -2.08
CA GLY A 169 1.54 -12.03 -2.60
C GLY A 169 1.66 -11.91 -4.12
N LEU A 170 0.55 -11.99 -4.83
CA LEU A 170 0.50 -11.87 -6.27
C LEU A 170 0.75 -10.43 -6.75
N SER A 171 0.32 -9.43 -5.98
CA SER A 171 0.69 -8.02 -6.19
C SER A 171 2.19 -7.83 -6.12
N SER A 172 2.85 -8.35 -5.07
CA SER A 172 4.30 -8.26 -4.94
C SER A 172 5.05 -8.98 -6.07
N ALA A 173 4.61 -10.19 -6.43
CA ALA A 173 5.20 -10.94 -7.55
C ALA A 173 5.03 -10.20 -8.89
N SER A 174 3.89 -9.54 -9.08
CA SER A 174 3.59 -8.73 -10.27
C SER A 174 4.52 -7.54 -10.40
N HIS A 175 4.84 -6.84 -9.29
CA HIS A 175 5.78 -5.72 -9.32
C HIS A 175 7.19 -6.19 -9.71
N VAL A 176 7.70 -7.26 -9.08
CA VAL A 176 9.02 -7.83 -9.44
C VAL A 176 9.08 -8.23 -10.92
N LEU A 177 8.01 -8.82 -11.44
CA LEU A 177 7.92 -9.19 -12.85
C LEU A 177 7.84 -7.96 -13.77
N GLY A 178 7.15 -6.90 -13.35
CA GLY A 178 7.11 -5.61 -14.04
C GLY A 178 8.49 -4.97 -14.17
N ASP A 179 9.27 -4.93 -13.08
CA ASP A 179 10.65 -4.44 -13.07
C ASP A 179 11.56 -5.26 -13.99
N LEU A 180 11.40 -6.59 -13.96
CA LEU A 180 12.15 -7.50 -14.83
C LEU A 180 11.83 -7.24 -16.31
N LEU A 181 10.54 -7.10 -16.65
CA LEU A 181 10.12 -6.76 -18.00
C LEU A 181 10.64 -5.38 -18.42
N ALA A 182 10.59 -4.40 -17.53
CA ALA A 182 11.17 -3.08 -17.79
C ALA A 182 12.66 -3.24 -18.15
N LEU A 183 13.46 -4.00 -17.41
CA LEU A 183 14.88 -4.17 -17.69
C LEU A 183 15.16 -4.72 -19.11
N PHE A 184 14.40 -5.72 -19.56
CA PHE A 184 14.61 -6.35 -20.87
C PHE A 184 13.96 -5.64 -22.05
N LEU A 185 12.87 -4.89 -21.84
CA LEU A 185 12.17 -4.20 -22.92
C LEU A 185 12.90 -2.91 -23.33
N PRO A 186 13.15 -2.67 -24.63
CA PRO A 186 13.61 -1.37 -25.09
C PRO A 186 12.61 -0.26 -24.73
N GLU A 187 13.10 0.94 -24.37
CA GLU A 187 12.27 2.08 -23.93
C GLU A 187 11.07 2.37 -24.85
N LYS A 188 11.31 2.31 -26.18
CA LYS A 188 10.28 2.54 -27.20
C LYS A 188 9.09 1.58 -27.16
N TYR A 189 9.25 0.39 -26.58
CA TYR A 189 8.20 -0.63 -26.51
C TYR A 189 7.49 -0.68 -25.15
N ILE A 190 8.01 -0.03 -24.10
CA ILE A 190 7.46 -0.14 -22.75
C ILE A 190 6.04 0.43 -22.69
N PHE A 191 5.84 1.68 -23.13
CA PHE A 191 4.48 2.25 -23.10
C PHE A 191 3.50 1.50 -24.00
N PRO A 192 3.82 1.15 -25.27
CA PRO A 192 2.91 0.33 -26.08
C PRO A 192 2.53 -1.00 -25.45
N VAL A 193 3.50 -1.71 -24.85
CA VAL A 193 3.23 -2.99 -24.18
C VAL A 193 2.40 -2.79 -22.90
N SER A 194 2.76 -1.81 -22.07
CA SER A 194 1.99 -1.46 -20.85
C SER A 194 0.53 -1.13 -21.19
N ILE A 195 0.29 -0.27 -22.18
CA ILE A 195 -1.06 0.10 -22.61
C ILE A 195 -1.83 -1.11 -23.13
N ALA A 196 -1.21 -1.96 -23.95
CA ALA A 196 -1.85 -3.17 -24.45
C ALA A 196 -2.32 -4.06 -23.29
N LEU A 197 -1.46 -4.27 -22.28
CA LEU A 197 -1.80 -5.02 -21.07
C LEU A 197 -2.92 -4.34 -20.27
N LEU A 198 -2.85 -3.01 -20.07
CA LEU A 198 -3.85 -2.24 -19.35
C LEU A 198 -5.22 -2.23 -20.03
N ILE A 199 -5.28 -2.29 -21.37
CA ILE A 199 -6.54 -2.41 -22.13
C ILE A 199 -7.10 -3.83 -22.04
N LEU A 200 -6.25 -4.85 -22.03
CA LEU A 200 -6.69 -6.24 -21.89
C LEU A 200 -7.36 -6.51 -20.54
N CYS A 201 -6.92 -5.85 -19.47
CA CYS A 201 -7.48 -6.02 -18.12
C CYS A 201 -9.00 -5.74 -18.04
N PRO A 202 -9.53 -4.54 -18.39
CA PRO A 202 -10.95 -4.27 -18.33
C PRO A 202 -11.75 -5.12 -19.34
N ILE A 203 -11.18 -5.45 -20.50
CA ILE A 203 -11.83 -6.38 -21.45
C ILE A 203 -12.02 -7.75 -20.81
N TYR A 204 -10.96 -8.27 -20.17
CA TYR A 204 -11.01 -9.56 -19.49
C TYR A 204 -12.01 -9.55 -18.33
N ILE A 205 -11.98 -8.51 -17.48
CA ILE A 205 -12.94 -8.34 -16.37
C ILE A 205 -14.38 -8.27 -16.91
N GLN A 206 -14.60 -7.53 -18.00
CA GLN A 206 -15.93 -7.39 -18.58
C GLN A 206 -16.50 -8.73 -19.07
N ILE A 207 -15.67 -9.57 -19.67
CA ILE A 207 -16.08 -10.87 -20.23
C ILE A 207 -16.20 -11.95 -19.15
N PHE A 208 -15.21 -12.07 -18.26
CA PHE A 208 -15.04 -13.24 -17.40
C PHE A 208 -15.38 -13.01 -15.92
N LEU A 209 -15.27 -11.79 -15.40
CA LEU A 209 -15.60 -11.53 -14.01
C LEU A 209 -17.12 -11.47 -13.84
N VAL A 210 -17.64 -12.19 -12.86
CA VAL A 210 -19.08 -12.18 -12.54
C VAL A 210 -19.34 -11.14 -11.44
N GLU A 211 -20.45 -10.42 -11.53
CA GLU A 211 -20.86 -9.49 -10.47
C GLU A 211 -21.34 -10.26 -9.23
N THR A 212 -20.88 -9.86 -8.04
CA THR A 212 -21.24 -10.48 -6.76
C THR A 212 -22.40 -9.75 -6.08
N VAL A 213 -22.52 -8.44 -6.32
CA VAL A 213 -23.57 -7.62 -5.71
C VAL A 213 -24.85 -7.75 -6.52
N LYS A 214 -25.87 -8.36 -5.91
CA LYS A 214 -27.24 -8.31 -6.44
C LYS A 214 -27.82 -6.94 -6.13
N LEU A 215 -28.06 -6.12 -7.15
CA LEU A 215 -28.76 -4.85 -6.96
C LEU A 215 -30.13 -5.11 -6.33
N ALA A 216 -30.34 -4.63 -5.11
CA ALA A 216 -31.66 -4.60 -4.51
C ALA A 216 -32.55 -3.64 -5.33
N PRO A 217 -33.85 -3.96 -5.56
CA PRO A 217 -34.73 -3.07 -6.27
C PRO A 217 -34.75 -1.72 -5.56
N LYS A 218 -34.50 -0.66 -6.34
CA LYS A 218 -34.41 0.73 -5.91
C LYS A 218 -35.65 1.07 -5.10
N ARG A 219 -35.54 1.08 -3.77
CA ARG A 219 -36.59 1.60 -2.91
C ARG A 219 -36.46 3.10 -3.02
N ASP A 220 -37.41 3.74 -3.69
CA ASP A 220 -37.56 5.20 -3.66
C ASP A 220 -37.55 5.64 -2.21
N GLN A 221 -36.41 6.16 -1.78
CA GLN A 221 -36.26 6.89 -0.53
C GLN A 221 -35.66 8.23 -0.88
N ASP A 222 -36.53 9.10 -1.37
CA ASP A 222 -36.45 10.53 -1.10
C ASP A 222 -36.36 10.73 0.42
N SER A 223 -35.14 10.78 0.94
CA SER A 223 -34.89 11.36 2.26
C SER A 223 -33.46 11.90 2.34
N ALA A 224 -33.35 13.22 2.19
CA ALA A 224 -32.21 14.08 2.54
C ALA A 224 -30.83 13.40 2.55
N CYS A 225 -30.26 13.18 1.36
CA CYS A 225 -28.87 12.75 1.17
C CYS A 225 -27.91 13.53 2.08
N LEU A 226 -28.11 14.84 2.22
CA LEU A 226 -27.33 15.71 3.10
C LEU A 226 -27.38 15.31 4.59
N ALA A 227 -28.56 14.95 5.12
CA ALA A 227 -28.72 14.57 6.52
C ALA A 227 -28.08 13.20 6.81
N LYS A 228 -28.16 12.27 5.85
CA LYS A 228 -27.49 10.96 5.92
C LYS A 228 -25.97 11.12 5.88
N THR A 229 -25.46 11.98 4.99
CA THR A 229 -24.03 12.32 4.88
C THR A 229 -23.50 13.02 6.12
N ILE A 230 -24.22 14.00 6.68
CA ILE A 230 -23.84 14.69 7.94
C ILE A 230 -23.77 13.69 9.10
N LYS A 231 -24.74 12.77 9.22
CA LYS A 231 -24.74 11.74 10.27
C LYS A 231 -23.58 10.75 10.10
N ILE A 232 -23.22 10.39 8.87
CA ILE A 232 -22.04 9.56 8.58
C ILE A 232 -20.76 10.28 9.01
N ILE A 233 -20.60 11.56 8.66
CA ILE A 233 -19.44 12.37 9.04
C ILE A 233 -19.34 12.50 10.57
N GLN A 234 -20.44 12.77 11.27
CA GLN A 234 -20.47 12.84 12.73
C GLN A 234 -20.07 11.52 13.39
N ASN A 235 -20.58 10.38 12.89
CA ASN A 235 -20.22 9.06 13.41
C ASN A 235 -18.74 8.74 13.17
N ARG A 236 -18.18 9.13 12.01
CA ARG A 236 -16.75 8.98 11.71
C ARG A 236 -15.91 9.85 12.64
N TYR A 237 -16.29 11.10 12.86
CA TYR A 237 -15.61 12.00 13.80
C TYR A 237 -15.59 11.42 15.22
N LYS A 238 -16.73 10.92 15.71
CA LYS A 238 -16.81 10.27 17.02
C LYS A 238 -15.91 9.03 17.09
N SER A 239 -15.94 8.18 16.07
CA SER A 239 -15.08 6.99 16.00
C SER A 239 -13.59 7.33 15.99
N MET A 240 -13.19 8.39 15.26
CA MET A 240 -11.79 8.86 15.25
C MET A 240 -11.38 9.43 16.60
N LYS A 241 -12.27 10.20 17.25
CA LYS A 241 -12.03 10.72 18.60
C LYS A 241 -11.83 9.58 19.60
N ASP A 242 -12.69 8.57 19.57
CA ASP A 242 -12.58 7.40 20.44
C ASP A 242 -11.26 6.64 20.20
N ALA A 243 -10.87 6.47 18.94
CA ALA A 243 -9.59 5.86 18.57
C ALA A 243 -8.39 6.70 19.06
N ALA A 244 -8.45 8.02 18.93
CA ALA A 244 -7.42 8.93 19.42
C ALA A 244 -7.29 8.85 20.95
N THR A 245 -8.40 8.86 21.69
CA THR A 245 -8.38 8.72 23.14
C THR A 245 -7.74 7.39 23.55
N LEU A 246 -8.13 6.28 22.92
CA LEU A 246 -7.54 4.97 23.17
C LEU A 246 -6.01 4.95 22.96
N VAL A 247 -5.55 5.46 21.81
CA VAL A 247 -4.13 5.46 21.46
C VAL A 247 -3.33 6.38 22.38
N MET A 248 -3.88 7.55 22.72
CA MET A 248 -3.21 8.50 23.63
C MET A 248 -3.18 8.00 25.08
N SER A 249 -4.13 7.17 25.50
CA SER A 249 -4.15 6.58 26.84
C SER A 249 -3.12 5.47 27.05
N SER A 250 -2.69 4.78 25.99
CA SER A 250 -1.67 3.72 26.08
C SER A 250 -0.29 4.25 25.73
N PRO A 251 0.70 4.21 26.64
CA PRO A 251 2.06 4.67 26.35
C PRO A 251 2.70 3.99 25.16
N THR A 252 2.45 2.68 24.97
CA THR A 252 2.98 1.89 23.85
C THR A 252 2.32 2.29 22.53
N LEU A 253 1.00 2.48 22.51
CA LEU A 253 0.28 2.91 21.29
C LEU A 253 0.63 4.35 20.90
N ARG A 254 0.75 5.25 21.88
CA ARG A 254 1.24 6.61 21.64
C ARG A 254 2.67 6.59 21.07
N GLY A 255 3.55 5.78 21.67
CA GLY A 255 4.92 5.63 21.22
C GLY A 255 5.01 5.10 19.78
N ILE A 256 4.27 4.04 19.45
CA ILE A 256 4.30 3.48 18.10
C ILE A 256 3.66 4.41 17.06
N SER A 257 2.67 5.22 17.42
CA SER A 257 2.17 6.28 16.53
C SER A 257 3.24 7.32 16.21
N LEU A 258 4.07 7.73 17.18
CA LEU A 258 5.18 8.65 16.93
C LEU A 258 6.27 8.00 16.07
N VAL A 259 6.62 6.74 16.35
CA VAL A 259 7.55 5.96 15.50
C VAL A 259 7.06 5.94 14.05
N SER A 260 5.79 5.58 13.85
CA SER A 260 5.18 5.44 12.51
C SER A 260 5.12 6.79 11.79
N PHE A 261 4.76 7.88 12.48
CA PHE A 261 4.76 9.23 11.92
C PHE A 261 6.14 9.63 11.37
N PHE A 262 7.19 9.56 12.19
CA PHE A 262 8.51 10.01 11.80
C PHE A 262 9.18 9.07 10.79
N TYR A 263 8.92 7.77 10.89
CA TYR A 263 9.37 6.78 9.91
C TYR A 263 8.73 7.06 8.54
N GLU A 264 7.41 7.22 8.51
CA GLU A 264 6.67 7.46 7.28
C GLU A 264 7.08 8.79 6.65
N LEU A 265 7.23 9.85 7.45
CA LEU A 265 7.69 11.16 7.00
C LEU A 265 9.06 11.07 6.30
N GLY A 266 9.98 10.25 6.83
CA GLY A 266 11.28 10.01 6.20
C GLY A 266 11.19 9.14 4.95
N THR A 267 10.55 7.97 5.04
CA THR A 267 10.56 6.95 3.97
C THR A 267 9.78 7.41 2.73
N SER A 268 8.62 8.04 2.91
CA SER A 268 7.87 8.66 1.81
C SER A 268 8.71 9.73 1.12
N GLY A 269 9.44 10.52 1.90
CA GLY A 269 10.28 11.61 1.42
C GLY A 269 11.39 11.13 0.50
N ILE A 270 12.07 10.07 0.91
CA ILE A 270 13.06 9.40 0.06
C ILE A 270 12.39 8.84 -1.19
N THR A 271 11.28 8.13 -1.05
CA THR A 271 10.58 7.49 -2.18
C THR A 271 10.22 8.47 -3.30
N TYR A 272 9.76 9.68 -2.95
CA TYR A 272 9.34 10.66 -3.95
C TYR A 272 10.49 11.36 -4.68
N VAL A 273 11.67 11.49 -4.05
CA VAL A 273 12.78 12.28 -4.61
C VAL A 273 13.95 11.43 -5.11
N LEU A 274 14.07 10.18 -4.64
CA LEU A 274 15.24 9.33 -4.87
C LEU A 274 15.56 9.14 -6.34
N TRP A 275 14.57 8.81 -7.17
CA TRP A 275 14.83 8.51 -8.58
C TRP A 275 15.34 9.72 -9.36
N TYR A 276 14.73 10.88 -9.16
CA TYR A 276 15.20 12.14 -9.75
C TYR A 276 16.54 12.58 -9.18
N TYR A 277 16.79 12.36 -7.88
CA TYR A 277 18.10 12.58 -7.27
C TYR A 277 19.17 11.70 -7.93
N LEU A 278 18.93 10.40 -8.09
CA LEU A 278 19.87 9.47 -8.71
C LEU A 278 20.12 9.81 -10.19
N LYS A 279 19.08 10.25 -10.92
CA LYS A 279 19.20 10.78 -12.28
C LYS A 279 20.13 11.99 -12.31
N ALA A 280 19.89 12.98 -11.44
CA ALA A 280 20.62 14.25 -11.43
C ALA A 280 22.03 14.18 -10.84
N ALA A 281 22.27 13.28 -9.89
CA ALA A 281 23.56 13.12 -9.23
C ALA A 281 24.49 12.19 -10.00
N PHE A 282 23.96 11.10 -10.59
CA PHE A 282 24.76 10.01 -11.17
C PHE A 282 24.42 9.70 -12.63
N GLY A 283 23.43 10.35 -13.23
CA GLY A 283 23.03 10.10 -14.61
C GLY A 283 22.32 8.76 -14.80
N PHE A 284 21.69 8.22 -13.76
CA PHE A 284 21.05 6.91 -13.83
C PHE A 284 20.04 6.83 -14.96
N ASN A 285 19.93 5.68 -15.61
CA ASN A 285 18.92 5.45 -16.63
C ASN A 285 17.91 4.39 -16.17
N LYS A 286 16.87 4.23 -16.98
CA LYS A 286 15.84 3.20 -16.85
C LYS A 286 16.37 1.81 -16.43
N ASN A 287 17.46 1.33 -17.02
CA ASN A 287 17.97 -0.01 -16.71
C ASN A 287 18.51 -0.08 -15.27
N GLN A 288 19.27 0.93 -14.85
CA GLN A 288 19.79 0.99 -13.48
C GLN A 288 18.68 1.15 -12.44
N PHE A 289 17.61 1.90 -12.76
CA PHE A 289 16.42 1.97 -11.90
C PHE A 289 15.72 0.61 -11.79
N SER A 290 15.54 -0.08 -12.92
CA SER A 290 14.92 -1.41 -12.96
C SER A 290 15.74 -2.46 -12.22
N GLU A 291 17.07 -2.42 -12.31
CA GLU A 291 17.97 -3.28 -11.55
C GLU A 291 17.83 -3.09 -10.04
N ILE A 292 17.79 -1.83 -9.57
CA ILE A 292 17.58 -1.52 -8.15
C ILE A 292 16.21 -2.00 -7.68
N LEU A 293 15.15 -1.71 -8.43
CA LEU A 293 13.79 -2.14 -8.09
C LEU A 293 13.68 -3.67 -8.01
N MET A 294 14.23 -4.39 -8.99
CA MET A 294 14.28 -5.85 -9.00
C MET A 294 15.04 -6.43 -7.79
N LEU A 295 16.23 -5.90 -7.49
CA LEU A 295 17.03 -6.34 -6.33
C LEU A 295 16.27 -6.15 -5.02
N VAL A 296 15.62 -4.99 -4.88
CA VAL A 296 14.80 -4.66 -3.71
C VAL A 296 13.59 -5.58 -3.63
N GLY A 297 12.90 -5.83 -4.73
CA GLY A 297 11.70 -6.67 -4.75
C GLY A 297 11.98 -8.12 -4.38
N ILE A 298 12.99 -8.74 -5.00
CA ILE A 298 13.43 -10.10 -4.67
C ILE A 298 13.89 -10.18 -3.22
N GLY A 299 14.76 -9.26 -2.80
CA GLY A 299 15.27 -9.26 -1.44
C GLY A 299 14.17 -9.05 -0.41
N SER A 300 13.22 -8.15 -0.66
CA SER A 300 12.08 -7.91 0.24
C SER A 300 11.21 -9.14 0.39
N ALA A 301 10.95 -9.88 -0.69
CA ALA A 301 10.21 -11.14 -0.63
C ALA A 301 10.92 -12.18 0.25
N VAL A 302 12.24 -12.37 0.06
CA VAL A 302 13.04 -13.29 0.89
C VAL A 302 13.03 -12.84 2.36
N SER A 303 13.18 -11.55 2.62
CA SER A 303 13.20 -10.98 3.97
C SER A 303 11.89 -11.23 4.71
N GLN A 304 10.74 -10.98 4.07
CA GLN A 304 9.44 -11.15 4.70
C GLN A 304 9.01 -12.62 4.84
N MET A 305 9.31 -13.45 3.84
CA MET A 305 8.84 -14.85 3.82
C MET A 305 9.74 -15.80 4.59
N LEU A 306 11.06 -15.56 4.61
CA LEU A 306 12.03 -16.45 5.23
C LEU A 306 12.66 -15.82 6.49
N VAL A 307 13.22 -14.62 6.37
CA VAL A 307 14.03 -14.02 7.44
C VAL A 307 13.16 -13.63 8.64
N LEU A 308 12.02 -12.98 8.41
CA LEU A 308 11.14 -12.51 9.48
C LEU A 308 10.59 -13.65 10.34
N PRO A 309 10.00 -14.74 9.79
CA PRO A 309 9.49 -15.84 10.62
C PRO A 309 10.58 -16.57 11.41
N LEU A 310 11.82 -16.63 10.89
CA LEU A 310 12.97 -17.25 11.56
C LEU A 310 13.49 -16.40 12.72
N ILE A 311 13.59 -15.08 12.54
CA ILE A 311 14.20 -14.17 13.51
C ILE A 311 13.19 -13.72 14.58
N ASN A 312 11.91 -13.56 14.24
CA ASN A 312 10.88 -13.08 15.17
C ASN A 312 10.81 -13.84 16.50
N PRO A 313 10.79 -15.20 16.54
CA PRO A 313 10.78 -15.93 17.81
C PRO A 313 12.07 -15.78 18.62
N LEU A 314 13.18 -15.40 18.00
CA LEU A 314 14.49 -15.30 18.65
C LEU A 314 14.71 -13.95 19.35
N VAL A 315 14.32 -12.85 18.70
CA VAL A 315 14.64 -11.48 19.17
C VAL A 315 13.41 -10.64 19.51
N GLY A 316 12.21 -11.06 19.10
CA GLY A 316 10.96 -10.34 19.30
C GLY A 316 10.76 -9.11 18.41
N GLU A 317 9.54 -8.58 18.40
CA GLU A 317 9.11 -7.57 17.44
C GLU A 317 9.79 -6.21 17.64
N LYS A 318 10.06 -5.82 18.90
CA LYS A 318 10.74 -4.56 19.20
C LYS A 318 12.15 -4.52 18.64
N VAL A 319 12.90 -5.62 18.75
CA VAL A 319 14.28 -5.68 18.25
C VAL A 319 14.29 -5.64 16.73
N ILE A 320 13.37 -6.37 16.07
CA ILE A 320 13.20 -6.29 14.61
C ILE A 320 12.88 -4.86 14.17
N LEU A 321 11.97 -4.17 14.86
CA LEU A 321 11.65 -2.78 14.57
C LEU A 321 12.89 -1.89 14.68
N CYS A 322 13.68 -1.99 15.76
CA CYS A 322 14.89 -1.19 15.92
C CYS A 322 15.96 -1.50 14.86
N ILE A 323 16.16 -2.78 14.51
CA ILE A 323 17.09 -3.19 13.44
C ILE A 323 16.63 -2.64 12.09
N GLY A 324 15.33 -2.75 11.79
CA GLY A 324 14.73 -2.21 10.58
C GLY A 324 14.92 -0.70 10.47
N LEU A 325 14.65 0.05 11.55
CA LEU A 325 14.87 1.50 11.60
C LEU A 325 16.34 1.89 11.46
N LEU A 326 17.26 1.13 12.06
CA LEU A 326 18.70 1.35 11.88
C LEU A 326 19.13 1.13 10.42
N ALA A 327 18.60 0.09 9.78
CA ALA A 327 18.81 -0.16 8.35
C ALA A 327 18.21 0.96 7.49
N SER A 328 17.05 1.53 7.86
CA SER A 328 16.47 2.69 7.18
C SER A 328 17.36 3.92 7.25
N ILE A 329 17.95 4.19 8.41
CA ILE A 329 18.91 5.29 8.59
C ILE A 329 20.15 5.06 7.72
N ALA A 330 20.71 3.86 7.72
CA ALA A 330 21.84 3.50 6.87
C ALA A 330 21.49 3.68 5.38
N TYR A 331 20.35 3.15 4.93
CA TYR A 331 19.84 3.31 3.57
C TYR A 331 19.74 4.78 3.17
N ALA A 332 19.17 5.63 4.02
CA ALA A 332 19.03 7.06 3.78
C ALA A 332 20.40 7.76 3.72
N LEU A 333 21.31 7.48 4.65
CA LEU A 333 22.63 8.09 4.69
C LEU A 333 23.50 7.68 3.49
N PHE A 334 23.52 6.40 3.11
CA PHE A 334 24.26 5.93 1.95
C PHE A 334 23.75 6.54 0.65
N ASN A 335 22.42 6.73 0.50
CA ASN A 335 21.89 7.43 -0.67
C ASN A 335 22.13 8.94 -0.61
N GLY A 336 21.92 9.59 0.54
CA GLY A 336 22.06 11.04 0.68
C GLY A 336 23.51 11.54 0.57
N LEU A 337 24.46 10.72 1.00
CA LEU A 337 25.91 10.99 0.97
C LEU A 337 26.64 10.16 -0.09
N ALA A 338 25.93 9.67 -1.11
CA ALA A 338 26.51 8.83 -2.14
C ALA A 338 27.64 9.58 -2.87
N TRP A 339 28.85 9.00 -2.85
CA TRP A 339 30.04 9.57 -3.51
C TRP A 339 30.32 8.93 -4.87
N ALA A 340 29.65 7.82 -5.19
CA ALA A 340 29.82 7.08 -6.43
C ALA A 340 28.52 6.36 -6.82
N ALA A 341 28.36 6.11 -8.12
CA ALA A 341 27.18 5.46 -8.71
C ALA A 341 26.90 4.04 -8.18
N TRP A 342 27.89 3.33 -7.62
CA TRP A 342 27.67 2.00 -7.04
C TRP A 342 27.09 2.05 -5.62
N VAL A 343 27.18 3.19 -4.92
CA VAL A 343 26.72 3.32 -3.53
C VAL A 343 25.21 3.12 -3.39
N PRO A 344 24.34 3.69 -4.26
CA PRO A 344 22.92 3.38 -4.27
C PRO A 344 22.62 1.88 -4.44
N PHE A 345 23.37 1.15 -5.27
CA PHE A 345 23.23 -0.29 -5.42
C PHE A 345 23.56 -1.04 -4.12
N MET A 346 24.66 -0.66 -3.45
CA MET A 346 25.01 -1.24 -2.15
C MET A 346 23.92 -0.95 -1.11
N SER A 347 23.36 0.26 -1.12
CA SER A 347 22.31 0.68 -0.20
C SER A 347 21.07 -0.22 -0.25
N THR A 348 20.78 -0.86 -1.39
CA THR A 348 19.63 -1.77 -1.55
C THR A 348 19.65 -2.93 -0.56
N THR A 349 20.82 -3.37 -0.12
CA THR A 349 20.98 -4.39 0.94
C THR A 349 20.29 -3.96 2.24
N PHE A 350 20.38 -2.67 2.60
CA PHE A 350 19.67 -2.14 3.76
C PHE A 350 18.17 -2.04 3.51
N LYS A 351 17.75 -1.81 2.26
CA LYS A 351 16.34 -1.77 1.88
C LYS A 351 15.63 -3.11 2.05
N VAL A 352 16.36 -4.21 1.87
CA VAL A 352 15.86 -5.55 2.17
C VAL A 352 15.55 -5.75 3.66
N VAL A 353 16.26 -5.06 4.55
CA VAL A 353 16.05 -5.15 6.00
C VAL A 353 14.97 -4.16 6.47
N LEU A 354 14.92 -2.94 5.91
CA LEU A 354 13.93 -1.94 6.33
C LEU A 354 12.49 -2.35 6.03
N VAL A 355 12.26 -3.24 5.06
CA VAL A 355 10.94 -3.77 4.77
C VAL A 355 10.28 -4.48 5.97
N LEU A 356 11.07 -4.87 6.98
CA LEU A 356 10.61 -5.51 8.21
C LEU A 356 9.98 -4.53 9.21
N VAL A 357 10.14 -3.21 9.00
CA VAL A 357 9.56 -2.18 9.89
C VAL A 357 8.04 -2.28 9.92
N SER A 358 7.38 -2.36 8.76
CA SER A 358 5.91 -2.41 8.67
C SER A 358 5.29 -3.61 9.41
N PRO A 359 5.70 -4.88 9.16
CA PRO A 359 5.15 -6.01 9.90
C PRO A 359 5.45 -5.96 11.40
N ALA A 360 6.63 -5.50 11.81
CA ALA A 360 6.97 -5.34 13.24
C ALA A 360 6.08 -4.29 13.92
N THR A 361 5.85 -3.15 13.27
CA THR A 361 4.93 -2.11 13.74
C THR A 361 3.51 -2.66 13.92
N TYR A 362 2.98 -3.39 12.93
CA TYR A 362 1.65 -4.01 13.04
C TYR A 362 1.55 -5.03 14.18
N ALA A 363 2.57 -5.85 14.37
CA ALA A 363 2.62 -6.82 15.46
C ALA A 363 2.64 -6.15 16.84
N ILE A 364 3.40 -5.07 17.01
CA ILE A 364 3.43 -4.27 18.25
C ILE A 364 2.06 -3.63 18.52
N ILE A 365 1.42 -3.04 17.52
CA ILE A 365 0.07 -2.46 17.66
C ILE A 365 -0.94 -3.54 18.04
N SER A 366 -0.89 -4.70 17.39
CA SER A 366 -1.77 -5.83 17.68
C SER A 366 -1.62 -6.33 19.12
N ARG A 367 -0.40 -6.38 19.66
CA ARG A 367 -0.15 -6.81 21.04
C ARG A 367 -0.53 -5.74 22.09
N ALA A 368 -0.42 -4.46 21.73
CA ALA A 368 -0.70 -3.35 22.63
C ALA A 368 -2.19 -2.94 22.68
N SER A 369 -3.04 -3.57 21.85
CA SER A 369 -4.48 -3.29 21.78
C SER A 369 -5.29 -4.56 22.07
N SER A 370 -6.49 -4.40 22.66
CA SER A 370 -7.42 -5.51 22.82
C SER A 370 -8.08 -5.86 21.48
N SER A 371 -8.53 -7.10 21.32
CA SER A 371 -9.18 -7.59 20.09
C SER A 371 -10.32 -6.69 19.60
N LYS A 372 -11.13 -6.16 20.53
CA LYS A 372 -12.23 -5.23 20.24
C LYS A 372 -11.77 -3.85 19.72
N ASN A 373 -10.56 -3.45 20.04
CA ASN A 373 -10.01 -2.12 19.77
C ASN A 373 -8.88 -2.12 18.72
N GLN A 374 -8.44 -3.29 18.25
CA GLN A 374 -7.34 -3.43 17.32
C GLN A 374 -7.54 -2.65 16.02
N GLY A 375 -8.72 -2.78 15.40
CA GLY A 375 -9.04 -2.02 14.18
C GLY A 375 -9.05 -0.50 14.38
N LYS A 376 -9.44 -0.03 15.58
CA LYS A 376 -9.40 1.40 15.91
C LYS A 376 -7.96 1.90 16.07
N ALA A 377 -7.11 1.11 16.75
CA ALA A 377 -5.70 1.45 16.94
C ALA A 377 -4.93 1.46 15.60
N GLN A 378 -5.10 0.42 14.78
CA GLN A 378 -4.49 0.34 13.45
C GLN A 378 -5.00 1.45 12.52
N GLY A 379 -6.31 1.72 12.51
CA GLY A 379 -6.88 2.81 11.72
C GLY A 379 -6.37 4.19 12.12
N PHE A 380 -6.13 4.42 13.42
CA PHE A 380 -5.53 5.67 13.89
C PHE A 380 -4.06 5.80 13.45
N VAL A 381 -3.25 4.74 13.61
CA VAL A 381 -1.85 4.75 13.16
C VAL A 381 -1.74 4.96 11.65
N ALA A 382 -2.56 4.26 10.85
CA ALA A 382 -2.61 4.46 9.41
C ALA A 382 -2.99 5.92 9.04
N GLY A 383 -3.89 6.54 9.78
CA GLY A 383 -4.22 7.96 9.60
C GLY A 383 -3.03 8.89 9.94
N VAL A 384 -2.23 8.55 10.95
CA VAL A 384 -0.99 9.28 11.28
C VAL A 384 0.05 9.13 10.17
N GLU A 385 0.20 7.93 9.60
CA GLU A 385 1.06 7.65 8.44
C GLU A 385 0.60 8.45 7.22
N SER A 386 -0.71 8.51 6.93
CA SER A 386 -1.24 9.34 5.83
C SER A 386 -0.94 10.83 5.98
N ILE A 387 -0.96 11.37 7.19
CA ILE A 387 -0.58 12.78 7.43
C ILE A 387 0.92 12.95 7.18
N ALA A 388 1.74 12.01 7.62
CA ALA A 388 3.19 12.06 7.39
C ALA A 388 3.54 11.96 5.90
N SER A 389 2.92 11.05 5.16
CA SER A 389 3.13 10.88 3.72
C SER A 389 2.65 12.09 2.91
N LEU A 390 1.63 12.80 3.39
CA LEU A 390 1.18 14.08 2.84
C LEU A 390 2.18 15.22 3.08
N LEU A 391 2.72 15.33 4.30
CA LEU A 391 3.66 16.38 4.67
C LEU A 391 5.06 16.19 4.05
N SER A 392 5.44 14.94 3.79
CA SER A 392 6.76 14.60 3.32
C SER A 392 7.15 15.25 1.98
N PRO A 393 6.39 15.09 0.87
CA PRO A 393 6.73 15.68 -0.42
C PRO A 393 6.69 17.22 -0.41
N LEU A 394 5.87 17.83 0.45
CA LEU A 394 5.82 19.29 0.64
C LEU A 394 7.15 19.87 1.14
N VAL A 395 7.90 19.12 1.94
CA VAL A 395 9.20 19.55 2.48
C VAL A 395 10.35 19.01 1.63
N MET A 396 10.31 17.72 1.28
CA MET A 396 11.44 17.03 0.66
C MET A 396 11.63 17.41 -0.81
N SER A 397 10.54 17.66 -1.56
CA SER A 397 10.65 17.98 -3.00
C SER A 397 11.28 19.36 -3.24
N PRO A 398 10.83 20.45 -2.58
CA PRO A 398 11.49 21.75 -2.71
C PRO A 398 12.92 21.73 -2.18
N LEU A 399 13.18 21.01 -1.09
CA LEU A 399 14.53 20.89 -0.54
C LEU A 399 15.48 20.17 -1.50
N THR A 400 15.03 19.08 -2.13
CA THR A 400 15.82 18.37 -3.15
C THR A 400 16.08 19.27 -4.35
N SER A 401 15.05 19.95 -4.84
CA SER A 401 15.18 20.90 -5.95
C SER A 401 16.23 21.99 -5.65
N TRP A 402 16.19 22.57 -4.45
CA TRP A 402 17.14 23.62 -4.08
C TRP A 402 18.58 23.12 -4.03
N PHE A 403 18.82 21.93 -3.46
CA PHE A 403 20.16 21.33 -3.36
C PHE A 403 20.69 20.72 -4.67
N LEU A 404 19.81 20.49 -5.65
CA LEU A 404 20.20 20.15 -7.02
C LEU A 404 20.44 21.38 -7.87
N SER A 405 19.89 22.54 -7.51
CA SER A 405 20.09 23.79 -8.25
C SER A 405 21.51 24.37 -8.09
N SER A 406 21.88 25.30 -8.97
CA SER A 406 23.13 26.06 -8.88
C SER A 406 23.21 26.99 -7.66
N SER A 407 22.08 27.23 -6.98
CA SER A 407 21.97 28.12 -5.81
C SER A 407 22.09 27.37 -4.47
N ALA A 408 22.58 26.13 -4.47
CA ALA A 408 22.73 25.34 -3.26
C ALA A 408 23.73 25.99 -2.28
N PRO A 409 23.41 26.06 -0.98
CA PRO A 409 24.26 26.73 0.01
C PRO A 409 25.58 25.98 0.27
N PHE A 410 25.61 24.67 0.03
CA PHE A 410 26.80 23.83 0.10
C PHE A 410 26.64 22.60 -0.80
N ASN A 411 27.75 21.95 -1.14
CA ASN A 411 27.75 20.83 -2.07
C ASN A 411 27.30 19.52 -1.38
N CYS A 412 25.98 19.30 -1.34
CA CYS A 412 25.38 18.05 -0.89
C CYS A 412 24.05 17.80 -1.63
N LYS A 413 24.13 17.26 -2.86
CA LYS A 413 22.96 17.02 -3.71
C LYS A 413 21.87 16.15 -3.05
N GLY A 414 22.25 15.23 -2.17
CA GLY A 414 21.34 14.33 -1.45
C GLY A 414 20.91 14.84 -0.07
N PHE A 415 21.06 16.13 0.22
CA PHE A 415 20.80 16.69 1.55
C PHE A 415 19.37 16.45 2.05
N SER A 416 18.36 16.48 1.18
CA SER A 416 16.98 16.14 1.55
C SER A 416 16.84 14.70 2.07
N ILE A 417 17.54 13.74 1.47
CA ILE A 417 17.59 12.34 1.90
C ILE A 417 18.32 12.24 3.26
N VAL A 418 19.35 13.04 3.49
CA VAL A 418 19.99 13.16 4.80
C VAL A 418 19.01 13.71 5.84
N CYS A 419 18.21 14.74 5.51
CA CYS A 419 17.16 15.22 6.40
C CYS A 419 16.10 14.15 6.70
N ALA A 420 15.72 13.34 5.72
CA ALA A 420 14.84 12.19 5.95
C ALA A 420 15.44 11.17 6.92
N SER A 421 16.76 10.97 6.90
CA SER A 421 17.45 10.11 7.88
C SER A 421 17.31 10.64 9.31
N VAL A 422 17.26 11.96 9.52
CA VAL A 422 17.03 12.55 10.85
C VAL A 422 15.62 12.22 11.36
N CYS A 423 14.61 12.25 10.49
CA CYS A 423 13.26 11.77 10.86
C CYS A 423 13.30 10.30 11.29
N MET A 424 14.01 9.45 10.56
CA MET A 424 14.17 8.03 10.92
C MET A 424 14.97 7.83 12.22
N MET A 425 15.95 8.69 12.52
CA MET A 425 16.66 8.69 13.81
C MET A 425 15.73 9.05 14.97
N ILE A 426 14.86 10.04 14.79
CA ILE A 426 13.83 10.38 15.80
C ILE A 426 12.89 9.18 16.00
N SER A 427 12.48 8.52 14.93
CA SER A 427 11.69 7.30 14.99
C SER A 427 12.39 6.18 15.78
N LEU A 428 13.69 5.94 15.52
CA LEU A 428 14.50 4.97 16.27
C LEU A 428 14.59 5.32 17.75
N CYS A 429 14.78 6.59 18.09
CA CYS A 429 14.79 7.04 19.48
C CYS A 429 13.49 6.66 20.19
N TYR A 430 12.32 6.99 19.60
CA TYR A 430 11.03 6.59 20.18
C TYR A 430 10.86 5.07 20.26
N ALA A 431 11.32 4.33 19.25
CA ALA A 431 11.26 2.87 19.24
C ALA A 431 12.08 2.24 20.38
N CYS A 432 13.27 2.79 20.68
CA CYS A 432 14.10 2.35 21.80
C CYS A 432 13.40 2.53 23.15
N PHE A 433 12.62 3.60 23.33
CA PHE A 433 11.86 3.88 24.54
C PHE A 433 10.53 3.12 24.65
N LEU A 434 10.11 2.38 23.61
CA LEU A 434 8.93 1.53 23.71
C LEU A 434 9.11 0.50 24.81
N LYS A 435 8.15 0.44 25.74
CA LYS A 435 7.99 -0.70 26.65
C LYS A 435 6.96 -1.61 25.99
N PRO A 436 7.36 -2.71 25.34
CA PRO A 436 6.38 -3.65 24.81
C PRO A 436 5.58 -4.18 25.99
N GLY A 437 4.26 -4.10 25.91
CA GLY A 437 3.38 -4.61 26.96
C GLY A 437 3.78 -6.05 27.27
N VAL A 438 4.06 -6.34 28.54
CA VAL A 438 4.17 -7.71 29.03
C VAL A 438 2.88 -8.40 28.59
N PRO A 439 2.94 -9.59 27.96
CA PRO A 439 1.72 -10.33 27.67
C PRO A 439 0.96 -10.44 28.98
N SER A 440 -0.30 -9.99 29.00
CA SER A 440 -1.19 -10.31 30.10
C SER A 440 -1.24 -11.82 30.18
N THR A 441 -0.45 -12.41 31.09
CA THR A 441 -0.76 -13.70 31.68
C THR A 441 -2.22 -13.58 32.09
N SER A 442 -3.08 -14.30 31.37
CA SER A 442 -4.47 -14.60 31.72
C SER A 442 -4.81 -14.15 33.13
N SER A 443 -5.47 -12.99 33.27
CA SER A 443 -6.27 -12.79 34.46
C SER A 443 -7.34 -13.88 34.38
N SER A 444 -7.22 -14.82 35.29
CA SER A 444 -8.28 -15.70 35.72
C SER A 444 -9.41 -14.85 36.30
N ASP A 445 -10.12 -14.13 35.44
CA ASP A 445 -11.39 -13.52 35.79
C ASP A 445 -12.46 -14.59 35.54
N SER A 446 -12.57 -15.46 36.55
CA SER A 446 -13.80 -16.10 37.04
C SER A 446 -15.04 -16.00 36.14
N GLU A 447 -15.21 -16.97 35.25
CA GLU A 447 -16.54 -17.47 34.85
C GLU A 447 -16.79 -18.75 35.68
N ASP A 448 -17.68 -18.61 36.68
CA ASP A 448 -18.64 -19.62 37.18
C ASP A 448 -18.93 -19.44 38.68
N ASP A 449 -19.45 -18.25 39.05
CA ASP A 449 -20.52 -18.20 40.07
C ASP A 449 -21.85 -18.15 39.30
N ILE A 450 -22.26 -19.31 38.78
CA ILE A 450 -23.67 -19.56 38.49
C ILE A 450 -24.24 -20.16 39.76
N GLU A 451 -24.86 -19.30 40.58
CA GLU A 451 -25.82 -19.71 41.60
C GLU A 451 -26.85 -20.64 40.97
N ALA A 452 -26.74 -21.94 41.25
CA ALA A 452 -27.81 -22.88 41.02
C ALA A 452 -28.81 -22.79 42.18
N PRO A 453 -30.10 -22.48 41.93
CA PRO A 453 -31.10 -22.47 42.97
C PRO A 453 -31.48 -23.91 43.35
N LEU A 454 -31.64 -24.11 44.66
CA LEU A 454 -32.36 -25.19 45.32
C LEU A 454 -33.50 -25.78 44.48
N LEU A 455 -33.48 -27.11 44.27
CA LEU A 455 -34.69 -27.92 44.28
C LEU A 455 -34.46 -29.22 45.07
N SER A 456 -35.21 -29.28 46.15
CA SER A 456 -35.56 -30.43 46.96
C SER A 456 -36.32 -31.51 46.18
N GLU A 457 -36.26 -32.72 46.72
CA GLU A 457 -37.27 -33.79 46.74
C GLU A 457 -36.93 -35.13 46.03
N SER A 458 -37.20 -36.18 46.83
CA SER A 458 -37.25 -37.63 46.60
C SER A 458 -35.95 -38.42 46.46
#